data_AF-A0A399SHP4-F1
#
_entry.id   AF-A0A399SHP4-F1
#
_cell.length_a   1.000
_cell.length_b   1.000
_cell.length_c   1.000
_cell.angle_alpha   90.00
_cell.angle_beta   90.00
_cell.angle_gamma   90.00
#
_symmetry.space_group_name_H-M   'P 1'
#
loop_
_entity.id
_entity.type
_entity.pdbx_description
1 polymer ?
#
loop_
_entity_poly.entity_id
_entity_poly.type
_entity_poly.pdbx_seq_one_letter_code
_entity_poly.pdbx_strand_id
1 'polypeptide(L)'
;MKNILTILGCSLFLVSCGGSSNSEYEDYYDADKRAAATEEAAAPIEQTKVGTDAAVNELTDSAAATGEQLQAQNYEQGAKLIAMSDCLSCHQEKQKIVGPSYVDVAQKYEFNDKNVDYLAGKILEGGAGVWGQVPMTPHPDLEKEDARIMARYILSLRKK
;
A
#
# COMPACT_ATOMS: atom_id res chain seq x y z
N MET A 1 -33.57 59.22 -4.18
CA MET A 1 -34.87 58.52 -4.07
C MET A 1 -34.50 57.09 -3.64
N LYS A 2 -34.30 56.72 -2.38
CA LYS A 2 -35.02 56.87 -1.10
C LYS A 2 -36.38 56.16 -1.06
N ASN A 3 -36.31 54.83 -0.89
CA ASN A 3 -37.42 53.96 -0.46
C ASN A 3 -36.77 52.96 0.53
N ILE A 4 -36.65 53.29 1.83
CA ILE A 4 -37.57 52.91 2.93
C ILE A 4 -37.71 51.37 2.98
N LEU A 5 -36.95 50.63 3.80
CA LEU A 5 -36.88 50.55 5.27
C LEU A 5 -38.15 49.98 5.93
N THR A 6 -37.92 49.04 6.88
CA THR A 6 -38.80 48.57 8.00
C THR A 6 -39.90 47.57 7.60
N ILE A 7 -40.18 46.44 8.29
CA ILE A 7 -40.14 46.15 9.74
C ILE A 7 -40.39 44.64 10.03
N LEU A 8 -39.88 44.20 11.19
CA LEU A 8 -40.31 43.11 12.10
C LEU A 8 -40.62 41.69 11.61
N GLY A 9 -40.09 40.75 12.41
CA GLY A 9 -40.84 39.54 12.78
C GLY A 9 -39.95 38.31 12.85
N CYS A 10 -39.03 38.23 13.82
CA CYS A 10 -39.23 37.38 15.00
C CYS A 10 -39.42 35.89 14.67
N SER A 11 -38.33 35.13 14.67
CA SER A 11 -38.32 33.72 15.09
C SER A 11 -36.90 33.35 15.53
N LEU A 12 -36.67 33.49 16.83
CA LEU A 12 -35.63 32.78 17.55
C LEU A 12 -35.89 31.27 17.39
N PHE A 13 -35.06 30.58 16.63
CA PHE A 13 -34.85 29.15 16.82
C PHE A 13 -33.44 28.95 17.37
N LEU A 14 -33.38 28.86 18.70
CA LEU A 14 -32.27 28.24 19.40
C LEU A 14 -32.37 26.73 19.19
N VAL A 15 -31.56 26.19 18.27
CA VAL A 15 -31.13 24.79 18.34
C VAL A 15 -29.63 24.82 18.60
N SER A 16 -29.32 24.81 19.89
CA SER A 16 -28.05 24.37 20.42
C SER A 16 -28.14 22.85 20.57
N CYS A 17 -27.51 22.11 19.66
CA CYS A 17 -27.04 20.77 19.95
C CYS A 17 -25.70 20.59 19.24
N GLY A 18 -24.62 20.53 20.01
CA GLY A 18 -23.29 20.26 19.53
C GLY A 18 -23.21 18.85 18.97
N GLY A 19 -22.57 18.72 17.82
CA GLY A 19 -22.27 17.44 17.17
C GLY A 19 -21.13 17.67 16.21
N SER A 20 -19.91 17.61 16.75
CA SER A 20 -18.68 17.67 15.98
C SER A 20 -18.72 16.58 14.90
N SER A 21 -18.54 17.01 13.66
CA SER A 21 -18.26 16.15 12.52
C SER A 21 -17.20 15.11 12.88
N ASN A 22 -17.51 13.83 12.71
CA ASN A 22 -16.53 12.80 12.39
C ASN A 22 -17.22 11.75 11.51
N SER A 23 -16.61 11.55 10.35
CA SER A 23 -16.92 10.56 9.32
C SER A 23 -16.82 9.14 9.88
N GLU A 24 -17.71 8.26 9.43
CA GLU A 24 -17.67 6.79 9.56
C GLU A 24 -16.43 6.16 8.90
N TYR A 25 -15.24 6.48 9.42
CA TYR A 25 -13.95 5.95 8.98
C TYR A 25 -13.13 5.38 10.17
N GLU A 26 -13.71 5.33 11.37
CA GLU A 26 -13.03 4.95 12.62
C GLU A 26 -13.84 3.91 13.41
N ASP A 27 -14.07 2.72 12.83
CA ASP A 27 -14.62 1.55 13.57
C ASP A 27 -13.89 0.24 13.24
N TYR A 28 -12.65 0.31 12.70
CA TYR A 28 -11.89 -0.88 12.30
C TYR A 28 -10.61 -1.13 13.12
N TYR A 29 -10.27 -0.27 14.10
CA TYR A 29 -9.01 -0.36 14.85
C TYR A 29 -9.10 -0.65 16.36
N ASP A 30 -10.29 -0.92 16.92
CA ASP A 30 -10.46 -1.09 18.38
C ASP A 30 -10.89 -2.51 18.80
N ALA A 31 -10.26 -3.54 18.22
CA ALA A 31 -10.45 -4.93 18.64
C ALA A 31 -9.38 -5.48 19.61
N ASP A 32 -8.32 -4.72 19.93
CA ASP A 32 -7.17 -5.26 20.67
C ASP A 32 -6.94 -4.66 22.07
N LYS A 33 -7.96 -4.06 22.69
CA LYS A 33 -7.83 -3.52 24.06
C LYS A 33 -9.00 -3.85 24.97
N ARG A 34 -9.17 -5.14 25.32
CA ARG A 34 -9.66 -5.55 26.66
C ARG A 34 -9.47 -7.04 26.98
N ALA A 35 -8.24 -7.48 27.25
CA ALA A 35 -8.00 -8.56 28.19
C ALA A 35 -6.59 -8.45 28.77
N ALA A 36 -6.50 -7.83 29.95
CA ALA A 36 -5.30 -7.83 30.78
C ALA A 36 -5.54 -8.69 32.03
N ALA A 37 -4.43 -9.30 32.47
CA ALA A 37 -4.16 -9.92 33.78
C ALA A 37 -4.58 -11.40 33.90
N THR A 38 -3.75 -12.34 34.38
CA THR A 38 -2.69 -12.27 35.42
C THR A 38 -1.60 -13.34 35.27
N GLU A 39 -0.44 -13.06 35.89
CA GLU A 39 0.80 -13.86 36.04
C GLU A 39 0.65 -15.24 36.72
N GLU A 40 1.54 -16.20 36.44
CA GLU A 40 2.35 -16.90 37.47
C GLU A 40 3.52 -17.69 36.83
N ALA A 41 4.54 -17.96 37.65
CA ALA A 41 5.95 -18.19 37.38
C ALA A 41 6.41 -19.62 36.99
N ALA A 42 7.71 -19.67 36.65
CA ALA A 42 8.72 -20.72 36.93
C ALA A 42 9.08 -21.76 35.84
N ALA A 43 10.39 -21.81 35.55
CA ALA A 43 11.14 -22.75 34.69
C ALA A 43 11.46 -24.09 35.42
N PRO A 44 12.28 -25.06 34.92
CA PRO A 44 13.01 -25.20 33.64
C PRO A 44 13.01 -26.65 33.03
N ILE A 45 13.85 -26.87 31.99
CA ILE A 45 14.41 -28.14 31.40
C ILE A 45 13.42 -29.08 30.66
N GLU A 46 13.73 -29.71 29.52
CA GLU A 46 14.87 -30.59 29.21
C GLU A 46 14.97 -30.87 27.69
N GLN A 47 16.18 -30.94 27.15
CA GLN A 47 16.47 -31.40 25.78
C GLN A 47 16.33 -32.92 25.65
N THR A 48 15.73 -33.43 24.57
CA THR A 48 16.19 -34.69 23.96
C THR A 48 15.77 -34.85 22.48
N LYS A 49 16.73 -34.58 21.59
CA LYS A 49 17.28 -35.47 20.53
C LYS A 49 16.33 -36.22 19.56
N VAL A 50 16.41 -35.77 18.30
CA VAL A 50 16.77 -36.48 17.03
C VAL A 50 16.00 -37.73 16.56
N GLY A 51 15.45 -37.59 15.35
CA GLY A 51 15.43 -38.54 14.23
C GLY A 51 15.03 -37.75 12.97
N THR A 52 15.97 -37.22 12.16
CA THR A 52 16.43 -37.76 10.86
C THR A 52 15.26 -38.06 9.90
N ASP A 53 15.22 -37.70 8.61
CA ASP A 53 16.21 -37.24 7.64
C ASP A 53 15.46 -36.87 6.33
N ALA A 54 16.07 -35.98 5.53
CA ALA A 54 15.80 -35.66 4.11
C ALA A 54 15.18 -34.28 3.79
N ALA A 55 16.09 -33.38 3.40
CA ALA A 55 15.95 -32.33 2.39
C ALA A 55 15.00 -31.14 2.67
N VAL A 56 15.52 -30.14 3.38
CA VAL A 56 15.61 -28.76 2.86
C VAL A 56 16.91 -28.15 3.38
N ASN A 57 17.88 -27.98 2.48
CA ASN A 57 19.09 -27.23 2.75
C ASN A 57 18.82 -25.76 2.45
N GLU A 58 19.40 -24.92 3.30
CA GLU A 58 19.56 -23.47 3.20
C GLU A 58 18.30 -22.63 3.45
N LEU A 59 18.31 -21.91 4.58
CA LEU A 59 18.31 -20.44 4.63
C LEU A 59 18.29 -20.00 6.11
N THR A 60 19.32 -20.37 6.85
CA THR A 60 19.64 -19.76 8.15
C THR A 60 21.10 -19.37 8.17
N ASP A 61 21.48 -18.46 7.28
CA ASP A 61 22.69 -17.65 7.41
C ASP A 61 22.60 -16.47 6.44
N SER A 62 22.00 -15.37 6.88
CA SER A 62 22.28 -14.06 6.26
C SER A 62 22.29 -12.99 7.35
N ALA A 63 23.27 -13.09 8.23
CA ALA A 63 23.78 -11.91 8.90
C ALA A 63 24.61 -11.12 7.86
N ALA A 64 24.07 -9.98 7.43
CA ALA A 64 24.62 -9.00 6.49
C ALA A 64 24.44 -9.28 4.97
N ALA A 65 23.19 -9.30 4.51
CA ALA A 65 22.90 -8.98 3.11
C ALA A 65 23.40 -7.56 2.79
N THR A 66 24.18 -7.42 1.72
CA THR A 66 24.63 -6.11 1.22
C THR A 66 23.44 -5.29 0.70
N GLY A 67 23.57 -3.97 0.65
CA GLY A 67 22.50 -3.07 0.16
C GLY A 67 22.01 -3.41 -1.26
N GLU A 68 22.88 -3.96 -2.11
CA GLU A 68 22.50 -4.41 -3.45
C GLU A 68 21.69 -5.71 -3.43
N GLN A 69 22.02 -6.65 -2.53
CA GLN A 69 21.26 -7.89 -2.35
C GLN A 69 19.87 -7.62 -1.77
N LEU A 70 19.75 -6.71 -0.81
CA LEU A 70 18.46 -6.27 -0.28
C LEU A 70 17.60 -5.60 -1.36
N GLN A 71 18.20 -4.81 -2.25
CA GLN A 71 17.47 -4.22 -3.37
C GLN A 71 17.02 -5.27 -4.39
N ALA A 72 17.88 -6.22 -4.74
CA ALA A 72 17.51 -7.33 -5.63
C ALA A 72 16.37 -8.17 -5.04
N GLN A 73 16.41 -8.46 -3.73
CA GLN A 73 15.32 -9.15 -3.01
C GLN A 73 14.02 -8.35 -3.06
N ASN A 74 14.07 -7.03 -2.86
CA ASN A 74 12.90 -6.17 -2.98
C ASN A 74 12.31 -6.19 -4.40
N TYR A 75 13.13 -6.26 -5.44
CA TYR A 75 12.62 -6.34 -6.82
C TYR A 75 11.97 -7.69 -7.13
N GLU A 76 12.56 -8.79 -6.66
CA GLU A 76 11.95 -10.11 -6.79
C GLU A 76 10.60 -10.18 -6.04
N GLN A 77 10.54 -9.59 -4.85
CA GLN A 77 9.29 -9.47 -4.10
C GLN A 77 8.24 -8.65 -4.85
N GLY A 78 8.63 -7.52 -5.44
CA GLY A 78 7.72 -6.69 -6.26
C GLY A 78 7.17 -7.43 -7.47
N ALA A 79 8.00 -8.23 -8.14
CA ALA A 79 7.58 -9.09 -9.24
C ALA A 79 6.55 -10.14 -8.79
N LYS A 80 6.79 -10.78 -7.63
CA LYS A 80 5.86 -11.77 -7.05
C LYS A 80 4.53 -11.13 -6.68
N LEU A 81 4.55 -9.97 -6.02
CA LEU A 81 3.35 -9.24 -5.65
C LEU A 81 2.49 -8.93 -6.89
N ILE A 82 3.10 -8.40 -7.96
CA ILE A 82 2.41 -8.15 -9.23
C ILE A 82 1.81 -9.43 -9.83
N ALA A 83 2.56 -10.54 -9.81
CA ALA A 83 2.13 -11.81 -10.38
C ALA A 83 0.99 -12.48 -9.58
N MET A 84 0.86 -12.18 -8.29
CA MET A 84 -0.21 -12.67 -7.42
C MET A 84 -1.44 -11.75 -7.43
N SER A 85 -1.35 -10.57 -8.04
CA SER A 85 -2.44 -9.61 -8.20
C SER A 85 -3.06 -9.66 -9.60
N ASP A 86 -4.09 -8.85 -9.84
CA ASP A 86 -4.80 -8.76 -11.11
C ASP A 86 -4.07 -7.90 -12.18
N CYS A 87 -2.91 -7.34 -11.83
CA CYS A 87 -2.15 -6.38 -12.65
C CYS A 87 -1.88 -6.89 -14.08
N LEU A 88 -1.61 -8.19 -14.23
CA LEU A 88 -1.26 -8.83 -15.51
C LEU A 88 -2.43 -8.91 -16.51
N SER A 89 -3.64 -8.61 -16.06
CA SER A 89 -4.81 -8.49 -16.94
C SER A 89 -4.73 -7.25 -17.83
N CYS A 90 -4.05 -6.20 -17.36
CA CYS A 90 -3.99 -4.88 -17.99
C CYS A 90 -2.58 -4.39 -18.29
N HIS A 91 -1.55 -5.01 -17.70
CA HIS A 91 -0.16 -4.67 -17.94
C HIS A 91 0.65 -5.91 -18.30
N GLN A 92 1.71 -5.69 -19.07
CA GLN A 92 2.73 -6.70 -19.35
C GLN A 92 4.11 -6.07 -19.21
N GLU A 93 5.13 -6.89 -18.98
CA GLU A 93 6.48 -6.38 -18.78
C GLU A 93 6.97 -5.54 -19.97
N LYS A 94 6.82 -6.06 -21.19
CA LYS A 94 7.43 -5.50 -22.42
C LYS A 94 6.46 -5.02 -23.47
N GLN A 95 5.16 -5.34 -23.34
CA GLN A 95 4.17 -5.06 -24.37
C GLN A 95 3.05 -4.20 -23.79
N LYS A 96 2.60 -3.20 -24.55
CA LYS A 96 1.38 -2.46 -24.21
C LYS A 96 0.17 -3.31 -24.56
N ILE A 97 -0.75 -3.44 -23.61
CA ILE A 97 -2.07 -4.04 -23.83
C ILE A 97 -3.14 -2.98 -23.53
N VAL A 98 -3.84 -3.07 -22.40
CA VAL A 98 -4.76 -2.02 -21.93
C VAL A 98 -3.96 -0.84 -21.37
N GLY A 99 -3.12 -1.10 -20.38
CA GLY A 99 -2.17 -0.18 -19.78
C GLY A 99 -0.81 -0.18 -20.48
N PRO A 100 0.08 0.78 -20.15
CA PRO A 100 1.46 0.78 -20.63
C PRO A 100 2.21 -0.48 -20.20
N SER A 101 3.27 -0.84 -20.94
CA SER A 101 4.18 -1.87 -20.45
C SER A 101 4.95 -1.38 -19.23
N TYR A 102 5.39 -2.28 -18.35
CA TYR A 102 6.22 -1.89 -17.20
C TYR A 102 7.54 -1.24 -17.64
N VAL A 103 8.14 -1.71 -18.74
CA VAL A 103 9.31 -1.08 -19.35
C VAL A 103 9.02 0.36 -19.81
N ASP A 104 7.85 0.64 -20.39
CA ASP A 104 7.49 2.01 -20.77
C ASP A 104 7.37 2.92 -19.55
N VAL A 105 6.79 2.42 -18.45
CA VAL A 105 6.73 3.14 -17.17
C VAL A 105 8.13 3.44 -16.66
N ALA A 106 9.01 2.44 -16.66
CA ALA A 106 10.41 2.56 -16.25
C ALA A 106 11.22 3.52 -17.13
N GLN A 107 10.86 3.64 -18.41
CA GLN A 107 11.49 4.56 -19.34
C GLN A 107 11.02 6.01 -19.15
N LYS A 108 9.75 6.20 -18.77
CA LYS A 108 9.15 7.53 -18.57
C LYS A 108 9.56 8.17 -17.24
N TYR A 109 9.69 7.38 -16.18
CA TYR A 109 9.97 7.87 -14.83
C TYR A 109 11.38 7.45 -14.39
N GLU A 110 12.16 8.41 -13.90
CA GLU A 110 13.45 8.11 -13.29
C GLU A 110 13.29 7.25 -12.04
N PHE A 111 14.23 6.33 -11.80
CA PHE A 111 14.24 5.57 -10.55
C PHE A 111 14.75 6.46 -9.41
N ASN A 112 13.80 6.99 -8.63
CA ASN A 112 14.02 7.69 -7.36
C ASN A 112 12.79 7.54 -6.44
N ASP A 113 12.92 7.80 -5.14
CA ASP A 113 11.85 7.58 -4.17
C ASP A 113 10.60 8.43 -4.46
N LYS A 114 10.75 9.63 -4.99
CA LYS A 114 9.61 10.48 -5.39
C LYS A 114 8.74 9.80 -6.44
N ASN A 115 9.36 9.18 -7.45
CA ASN A 115 8.64 8.46 -8.49
C ASN A 115 8.10 7.10 -8.00
N VAL A 116 8.79 6.44 -7.06
CA VAL A 116 8.25 5.27 -6.36
C VAL A 116 6.95 5.63 -5.64
N ASP A 117 6.95 6.70 -4.84
CA ASP A 117 5.78 7.12 -4.07
C ASP A 117 4.65 7.59 -4.98
N TYR A 118 4.97 8.31 -6.06
CA TYR A 118 3.99 8.72 -7.06
C TYR A 118 3.33 7.51 -7.75
N LEU A 119 4.11 6.53 -8.19
CA LEU A 119 3.58 5.33 -8.85
C LEU A 119 2.81 4.44 -7.88
N ALA A 120 3.27 4.30 -6.63
CA ALA A 120 2.52 3.60 -5.59
C ALA A 120 1.16 4.26 -5.36
N GLY A 121 1.10 5.59 -5.28
CA GLY A 121 -0.18 6.33 -5.21
C GLY A 121 -1.07 6.05 -6.42
N LYS A 122 -0.51 5.98 -7.64
CA LYS A 122 -1.28 5.59 -8.83
C LYS A 122 -1.82 4.16 -8.75
N ILE A 123 -1.04 3.21 -8.24
CA ILE A 123 -1.50 1.82 -8.05
C ILE A 123 -2.71 1.79 -7.10
N LEU A 124 -2.63 2.48 -5.97
CA LEU A 124 -3.67 2.48 -4.94
C LEU A 124 -4.92 3.24 -5.39
N GLU A 125 -4.75 4.43 -5.94
CA GLU A 125 -5.83 5.38 -6.24
C GLU A 125 -6.37 5.30 -7.68
N GLY A 126 -5.66 4.57 -8.54
CA GLY A 126 -5.92 4.55 -9.97
C GLY A 126 -5.52 5.86 -10.66
N GLY A 127 -6.02 6.06 -11.89
CA GLY A 127 -5.86 7.32 -12.60
C GLY A 127 -6.02 7.22 -14.11
N ALA A 128 -6.07 8.39 -14.78
CA ALA A 128 -6.24 8.50 -16.22
C ALA A 128 -5.40 9.64 -16.81
N GLY A 129 -5.32 9.71 -18.14
CA GLY A 129 -4.77 10.85 -18.89
C GLY A 129 -3.27 10.76 -19.22
N VAL A 130 -2.46 10.14 -18.36
CA VAL A 130 -1.01 10.03 -18.60
C VAL A 130 -0.65 9.11 -19.77
N TRP A 131 -1.41 8.02 -19.93
CA TRP A 131 -1.13 6.94 -20.89
C TRP A 131 -2.25 6.74 -21.92
N GLY A 132 -3.30 7.56 -21.85
CA GLY A 132 -4.51 7.48 -22.65
C GLY A 132 -5.77 7.83 -21.86
N GLN A 133 -6.91 7.66 -22.51
CA GLN A 133 -8.23 7.96 -21.93
C GLN A 133 -8.75 6.83 -21.03
N VAL A 134 -8.28 5.60 -21.21
CA VAL A 134 -8.68 4.44 -20.40
C VAL A 134 -8.09 4.60 -18.99
N PRO A 135 -8.92 4.66 -17.93
CA PRO A 135 -8.44 4.76 -16.57
C PRO A 135 -7.88 3.42 -16.07
N MET A 136 -6.85 3.48 -15.22
CA MET A 136 -6.48 2.37 -14.35
C MET A 136 -7.41 2.36 -13.14
N THR A 137 -8.02 1.22 -12.84
CA THR A 137 -8.86 1.05 -11.65
C THR A 137 -8.03 1.14 -10.37
N PRO A 138 -8.57 1.69 -9.27
CA PRO A 138 -7.90 1.71 -7.97
C PRO A 138 -7.66 0.30 -7.42
N HIS A 139 -6.58 0.11 -6.67
CA HIS A 139 -6.28 -1.11 -5.91
C HIS A 139 -6.14 -0.79 -4.41
N PRO A 140 -7.22 -0.40 -3.71
CA PRO A 140 -7.17 0.06 -2.33
C PRO A 140 -6.89 -1.05 -1.30
N ASP A 141 -7.04 -2.32 -1.70
CA ASP A 141 -6.79 -3.48 -0.84
C ASP A 141 -5.29 -3.80 -0.70
N LEU A 142 -4.43 -3.11 -1.46
CA LEU A 142 -2.98 -3.21 -1.32
C LEU A 142 -2.48 -2.32 -0.20
N GLU A 143 -1.57 -2.84 0.61
CA GLU A 143 -0.80 -2.04 1.54
C GLU A 143 0.10 -1.05 0.79
N LYS A 144 0.28 0.14 1.36
CA LYS A 144 1.08 1.20 0.73
C LYS A 144 2.52 0.75 0.47
N GLU A 145 3.12 0.01 1.40
CA GLU A 145 4.50 -0.44 1.23
C GLU A 145 4.62 -1.51 0.12
N ASP A 146 3.64 -2.41 0.00
CA ASP A 146 3.61 -3.37 -1.11
C ASP A 146 3.50 -2.67 -2.46
N ALA A 147 2.65 -1.65 -2.59
CA ALA A 147 2.56 -0.83 -3.79
C ALA A 147 3.90 -0.13 -4.13
N ARG A 148 4.67 0.29 -3.12
CA ARG A 148 6.02 0.86 -3.32
C ARG A 148 7.02 -0.20 -3.77
N ILE A 149 6.98 -1.40 -3.20
CA ILE A 149 7.83 -2.52 -3.60
C ILE A 149 7.54 -2.91 -5.06
N MET A 150 6.27 -2.99 -5.45
CA MET A 150 5.85 -3.20 -6.84
C MET A 150 6.37 -2.07 -7.76
N ALA A 151 6.21 -0.80 -7.37
CA ALA A 151 6.70 0.34 -8.15
C ALA A 151 8.23 0.34 -8.31
N ARG A 152 8.99 -0.04 -7.28
CA ARG A 152 10.45 -0.21 -7.36
C ARG A 152 10.84 -1.28 -8.36
N TYR A 153 10.17 -2.43 -8.34
CA TYR A 153 10.37 -3.46 -9.35
C TYR A 153 10.09 -2.90 -10.76
N ILE A 154 8.96 -2.24 -10.98
CA ILE A 154 8.63 -1.65 -12.28
C ILE A 154 9.73 -0.70 -12.76
N LEU A 155 10.18 0.23 -11.92
CA LEU A 155 11.23 1.19 -12.27
C LEU A 155 12.61 0.55 -12.50
N SER A 156 12.88 -0.61 -11.89
CA SER A 156 14.11 -1.38 -12.12
C SER A 156 14.22 -1.95 -13.55
N LEU A 157 13.09 -2.08 -14.27
CA LEU A 157 13.03 -2.66 -15.61
C LEU A 157 13.51 -1.70 -16.72
N ARG A 158 14.02 -0.52 -16.35
CA ARG A 158 14.54 0.46 -17.29
C ARG A 158 15.68 -0.16 -18.10
N LYS A 159 15.52 -0.18 -19.42
CA LYS A 159 16.57 -0.62 -20.34
C LYS A 159 17.73 0.39 -20.29
N LYS A 160 18.95 -0.13 -20.30
CA LYS A 160 20.17 0.68 -20.45
C LYS A 160 20.37 1.07 -21.92
#